data_AF-A0A7S2Z182-F1
#
_entry.id   AF-A0A7S2Z182-F1
#
_cell.length_a   1.000
_cell.length_b   1.000
_cell.length_c   1.000
_cell.angle_alpha   90.00
_cell.angle_beta   90.00
_cell.angle_gamma   90.00
#
_symmetry.space_group_name_H-M   'P 1'
#
loop_
_entity.id
_entity.type
_entity.pdbx_description
1 polymer ?
#
loop_
_entity_poly.entity_id
_entity_poly.type
_entity_poly.pdbx_seq_one_letter_code
_entity_poly.pdbx_strand_id
1 'polypeptide(L)'
;HPAAAEPQAGGGDLQSAEGKPNQADAIPWSRMLWSTAVWAIIVNNFVFHYSVYVIMNWLPTYFEHVIKVQLTGLGISKALPYLMMFGASNFGGITGEYMVVTLQMSTKWTRTIINSCGLGLSALTIYYMSEATTKAGGLFVVTCSLSFLGFSRGGFAVNHMDIAPEYAGVIMGISNTAGTVAGIVGVAFTGYLLDISGGASAIHGWKLALGFASTLNIFGLVVFHIYSKGHRIFQKATES
;
A
#
# COMPACT_ATOMS: atom_id res chain seq x y z
N HIS A 1 22.65 -63.88 -41.53
CA HIS A 1 21.84 -62.91 -40.78
C HIS A 1 22.46 -62.76 -39.39
N PRO A 2 22.70 -61.53 -38.91
CA PRO A 2 23.73 -61.19 -37.93
C PRO A 2 23.21 -61.28 -36.48
N ALA A 3 24.10 -61.62 -35.54
CA ALA A 3 23.86 -61.46 -34.11
C ALA A 3 24.24 -60.03 -33.70
N ALA A 4 23.24 -59.31 -33.18
CA ALA A 4 23.32 -57.92 -32.78
C ALA A 4 24.16 -57.73 -31.50
N ALA A 5 24.90 -56.63 -31.46
CA ALA A 5 25.51 -56.07 -30.27
C ALA A 5 24.46 -55.31 -29.45
N GLU A 6 24.51 -55.44 -28.11
CA GLU A 6 23.79 -54.56 -27.19
C GLU A 6 24.72 -54.12 -26.03
N PRO A 7 24.66 -52.85 -25.58
CA PRO A 7 25.64 -52.26 -24.66
C PRO A 7 25.15 -52.10 -23.20
N GLN A 8 26.10 -52.26 -22.28
CA GLN A 8 26.28 -51.60 -20.97
C GLN A 8 25.04 -51.12 -20.18
N ALA A 9 24.67 -51.89 -19.15
CA ALA A 9 23.87 -51.41 -18.03
C ALA A 9 24.75 -50.58 -17.07
N GLY A 10 24.76 -49.26 -17.26
CA GLY A 10 25.28 -48.30 -16.27
C GLY A 10 24.26 -48.10 -15.16
N GLY A 11 24.37 -48.86 -14.08
CA GLY A 11 23.68 -48.59 -12.82
C GLY A 11 24.24 -47.33 -12.18
N GLY A 12 23.68 -46.18 -12.52
CA GLY A 12 23.96 -44.91 -11.86
C GLY A 12 23.27 -44.87 -10.50
N ASP A 13 24.08 -44.62 -9.47
CA ASP A 13 23.70 -44.44 -8.08
C ASP A 13 22.50 -43.48 -7.93
N LEU A 14 21.32 -44.03 -7.64
CA LEU A 14 20.26 -43.31 -6.94
C LEU A 14 20.62 -43.28 -5.45
N GLN A 15 21.74 -42.61 -5.13
CA GLN A 15 21.94 -42.09 -3.80
C GLN A 15 20.85 -41.06 -3.58
N SER A 16 19.84 -41.49 -2.84
CA SER A 16 18.82 -40.65 -2.25
C SER A 16 19.56 -39.57 -1.47
N ALA A 17 19.68 -38.39 -2.06
CA ALA A 17 20.02 -37.19 -1.36
C ALA A 17 18.85 -36.91 -0.41
N GLU A 18 18.85 -37.59 0.74
CA GLU A 18 18.26 -37.06 1.96
C GLU A 18 18.96 -35.73 2.22
N GLY A 19 18.44 -34.69 1.57
CA GLY A 19 18.70 -33.32 1.95
C GLY A 19 18.28 -33.23 3.40
N LYS A 20 19.27 -33.22 4.31
CA LYS A 20 19.09 -32.77 5.68
C LYS A 20 18.19 -31.54 5.62
N PRO A 21 17.10 -31.46 6.40
CA PRO A 21 16.31 -30.24 6.43
C PRO A 21 17.28 -29.14 6.84
N ASN A 22 17.64 -28.28 5.88
CA ASN A 22 18.48 -27.12 6.13
C ASN A 22 17.82 -26.43 7.31
N GLN A 23 18.56 -26.26 8.41
CA GLN A 23 18.12 -25.45 9.53
C GLN A 23 17.52 -24.19 8.92
N ALA A 24 16.24 -23.94 9.18
CA ALA A 24 15.60 -22.71 8.75
C ALA A 24 16.47 -21.59 9.32
N ASP A 25 17.28 -20.95 8.46
CA ASP A 25 18.14 -19.85 8.85
C ASP A 25 17.26 -18.87 9.64
N ALA A 26 17.54 -18.75 10.94
CA ALA A 26 16.67 -18.03 11.85
C ALA A 26 16.42 -16.63 11.28
N ILE A 27 15.14 -16.24 11.16
CA ILE A 27 14.75 -14.96 10.57
C ILE A 27 15.55 -13.86 11.28
N PRO A 28 16.32 -13.02 10.55
CA PRO A 28 17.17 -12.01 11.16
C PRO A 28 16.32 -10.80 11.61
N TRP A 29 15.51 -11.01 12.66
CA TRP A 29 14.54 -10.06 13.20
C TRP A 29 15.16 -8.69 13.49
N SER A 30 16.35 -8.67 14.11
CA SER A 30 17.07 -7.43 14.40
C SER A 30 17.40 -6.67 13.11
N ARG A 31 18.05 -7.32 12.13
CA ARG A 31 18.42 -6.68 10.87
C ARG A 31 17.21 -6.20 10.06
N MET A 32 16.09 -6.92 10.14
CA MET A 32 14.83 -6.55 9.49
C MET A 32 14.17 -5.34 10.17
N LEU A 33 14.07 -5.33 11.50
CA LEU A 33 13.49 -4.24 12.28
C LEU A 33 14.37 -2.99 12.31
N TRP A 34 15.69 -3.12 12.10
CA TRP A 34 16.59 -1.97 11.99
C TRP A 34 16.71 -1.43 10.55
N SER A 35 16.06 -2.05 9.57
CA SER A 35 16.12 -1.61 8.16
C SER A 35 15.18 -0.43 7.90
N THR A 36 15.76 0.70 7.48
CA THR A 36 15.01 1.91 7.11
C THR A 36 14.01 1.66 5.97
N ALA A 37 14.32 0.73 5.06
CA ALA A 37 13.45 0.42 3.92
C ALA A 37 12.19 -0.37 4.36
N VAL A 38 12.32 -1.20 5.39
CA VAL A 38 11.18 -1.92 6.01
C VAL A 38 10.27 -0.94 6.74
N TRP A 39 10.84 0.02 7.48
CA TRP A 39 10.05 1.07 8.12
C TRP A 39 9.36 1.99 7.11
N ALA A 40 10.02 2.34 6.00
CA ALA A 40 9.40 3.12 4.93
C ALA A 40 8.12 2.43 4.40
N ILE A 41 8.20 1.11 4.21
CA ILE A 41 7.07 0.27 3.84
C ILE A 41 5.96 0.29 4.90
N ILE A 42 6.31 0.07 6.17
CA ILE A 42 5.34 -0.02 7.27
C ILE A 42 4.61 1.30 7.43
N VAL A 43 5.34 2.42 7.44
CA VAL A 43 4.77 3.77 7.54
C VAL A 43 3.84 4.04 6.35
N ASN A 44 4.27 3.75 5.13
CA ASN A 44 3.44 3.98 3.95
C ASN A 44 2.16 3.14 3.97
N ASN A 45 2.25 1.89 4.42
CA ASN A 45 1.08 1.03 4.57
C ASN A 45 0.14 1.52 5.68
N PHE A 46 0.69 2.02 6.80
CA PHE A 46 -0.07 2.64 7.88
C PHE A 46 -0.86 3.85 7.37
N VAL A 47 -0.20 4.77 6.67
CA VAL A 47 -0.79 6.00 6.12
C VAL A 47 -1.89 5.70 5.09
N PHE A 48 -1.63 4.73 4.20
CA PHE A 48 -2.61 4.26 3.23
C PHE A 48 -3.87 3.72 3.91
N HIS A 49 -3.72 2.81 4.88
CA HIS A 49 -4.86 2.22 5.59
C HIS A 49 -5.60 3.25 6.44
N TYR A 50 -4.88 4.15 7.13
CA TYR A 50 -5.48 5.26 7.86
C TYR A 50 -6.45 6.03 6.96
N SER A 51 -5.98 6.47 5.78
CA SER A 51 -6.76 7.31 4.88
C SER A 51 -7.97 6.58 4.30
N VAL A 52 -7.77 5.33 3.85
CA VAL A 52 -8.85 4.50 3.30
C VAL A 52 -9.92 4.22 4.35
N TYR A 53 -9.54 3.85 5.58
CA TYR A 53 -10.50 3.55 6.64
C TYR A 53 -11.19 4.80 7.18
N VAL A 54 -10.50 5.93 7.30
CA VAL A 54 -11.11 7.19 7.69
C VAL A 54 -12.17 7.60 6.68
N ILE A 55 -11.84 7.60 5.39
CA ILE A 55 -12.83 7.89 4.34
C ILE A 55 -13.96 6.85 4.45
N MET A 56 -13.67 5.56 4.50
CA MET A 56 -14.71 4.53 4.51
C MET A 56 -15.71 4.66 5.66
N ASN A 57 -15.24 4.89 6.88
CA ASN A 57 -16.09 4.94 8.07
C ASN A 57 -16.83 6.29 8.19
N TRP A 58 -16.17 7.39 7.84
CA TRP A 58 -16.73 8.73 8.00
C TRP A 58 -17.44 9.27 6.75
N LEU A 59 -17.35 8.58 5.60
CA LEU A 59 -17.99 8.97 4.34
C LEU A 59 -19.50 9.24 4.49
N PRO A 60 -20.32 8.37 5.13
CA PRO A 60 -21.75 8.62 5.26
C PRO A 60 -22.02 9.89 6.06
N THR A 61 -21.36 10.04 7.21
CA THR A 61 -21.49 11.19 8.11
C THR A 61 -21.03 12.49 7.45
N TYR A 62 -19.96 12.45 6.66
CA TYR A 62 -19.48 13.60 5.89
C TYR A 62 -20.54 14.10 4.91
N PHE A 63 -21.16 13.22 4.11
CA PHE A 63 -22.20 13.64 3.17
C PHE A 63 -23.47 14.13 3.86
N GLU A 64 -23.84 13.50 4.98
CA GLU A 64 -25.03 13.88 5.73
C GLU A 64 -24.85 15.23 6.45
N HIS A 65 -23.71 15.45 7.10
CA HIS A 65 -23.51 16.66 7.90
C HIS A 65 -22.88 17.82 7.14
N VAL A 66 -21.98 17.59 6.18
CA VAL A 66 -21.31 18.65 5.39
C VAL A 66 -22.10 18.96 4.13
N ILE A 67 -22.37 17.94 3.31
CA ILE A 67 -23.03 18.11 2.01
C ILE A 67 -24.56 18.17 2.16
N LYS A 68 -25.11 17.82 3.33
CA LYS A 68 -26.56 17.79 3.63
C LYS A 68 -27.35 16.86 2.71
N VAL A 69 -26.73 15.77 2.26
CA VAL A 69 -27.34 14.77 1.39
C VAL A 69 -27.31 13.41 2.05
N GLN A 70 -28.47 12.77 2.14
CA GLN A 70 -28.57 11.40 2.60
C GLN A 70 -28.00 10.46 1.52
N LEU A 71 -26.83 9.91 1.83
CA LEU A 71 -26.16 8.91 0.99
C LEU A 71 -26.93 7.58 0.95
N THR A 72 -27.87 7.37 1.89
CA THR A 72 -28.62 6.12 2.14
C THR A 72 -29.43 5.62 0.94
N GLY A 73 -29.86 6.51 0.03
CA GLY A 73 -30.64 6.16 -1.17
C GLY A 73 -29.84 5.92 -2.46
N LEU A 74 -28.50 5.97 -2.43
CA LEU A 74 -27.68 5.99 -3.65
C LEU A 74 -26.70 4.81 -3.68
N GLY A 75 -27.23 3.62 -3.97
CA GLY A 75 -26.46 2.36 -3.95
C GLY A 75 -25.18 2.42 -4.79
N ILE A 76 -25.29 2.74 -6.09
CA ILE A 76 -24.14 2.77 -7.00
C ILE A 76 -23.16 3.91 -6.67
N SER A 77 -23.66 5.07 -6.20
CA SER A 77 -22.79 6.22 -5.90
C SER A 77 -21.83 5.95 -4.73
N LYS A 78 -22.21 5.07 -3.78
CA LYS A 78 -21.33 4.62 -2.70
C LYS A 78 -20.26 3.64 -3.16
N ALA A 79 -20.55 2.82 -4.16
CA ALA A 79 -19.62 1.83 -4.69
C ALA A 79 -18.61 2.45 -5.66
N LEU A 80 -18.98 3.53 -6.35
CA LEU A 80 -18.16 4.20 -7.37
C LEU A 80 -16.73 4.55 -6.89
N PRO A 81 -16.52 5.15 -5.70
CA PRO A 81 -15.17 5.49 -5.25
C PRO A 81 -14.27 4.26 -5.08
N TYR A 82 -14.82 3.15 -4.57
CA TYR A 82 -14.07 1.91 -4.37
C TYR A 82 -13.83 1.15 -5.67
N LEU A 83 -14.78 1.19 -6.61
CA LEU A 83 -14.58 0.65 -7.96
C LEU A 83 -13.48 1.39 -8.71
N MET A 84 -13.47 2.72 -8.63
CA MET A 84 -12.41 3.53 -9.23
C MET A 84 -11.06 3.32 -8.55
N MET A 85 -11.04 3.18 -7.21
CA MET A 85 -9.84 2.79 -6.46
C MET A 85 -9.28 1.44 -6.93
N PHE A 86 -10.14 0.45 -7.16
CA PHE A 86 -9.74 -0.84 -7.70
C PHE A 86 -9.10 -0.67 -9.09
N GLY A 87 -9.75 0.05 -10.01
CA GLY A 87 -9.21 0.34 -11.34
C GLY A 87 -7.85 1.06 -11.29
N ALA A 88 -7.76 2.10 -10.47
CA ALA A 88 -6.54 2.89 -10.29
C ALA A 88 -5.39 2.07 -9.67
N SER A 89 -5.69 1.11 -8.79
CA SER A 89 -4.69 0.20 -8.23
C SER A 89 -4.07 -0.69 -9.30
N ASN A 90 -4.91 -1.26 -10.17
CA ASN A 90 -4.43 -2.06 -11.31
C ASN A 90 -3.64 -1.20 -12.29
N PHE A 91 -4.14 0.01 -12.59
CA PHE A 91 -3.45 0.95 -13.46
C PHE A 91 -2.07 1.36 -12.91
N GLY A 92 -1.95 1.57 -11.59
CA GLY A 92 -0.67 1.82 -10.94
C GLY A 92 0.32 0.66 -11.06
N GLY A 93 -0.17 -0.59 -10.99
CA GLY A 93 0.64 -1.78 -11.24
C GLY A 93 1.16 -1.83 -12.69
N ILE A 94 0.26 -1.71 -13.66
CA ILE A 94 0.60 -1.72 -15.11
C ILE A 94 1.56 -0.59 -15.45
N THR A 95 1.31 0.62 -14.95
CA THR A 95 2.19 1.78 -15.16
C THR A 95 3.58 1.51 -14.59
N GLY A 96 3.67 0.91 -13.40
CA GLY A 96 4.94 0.53 -12.80
C GLY A 96 5.71 -0.50 -13.59
N GLU A 97 5.02 -1.52 -14.10
CA GLU A 97 5.65 -2.53 -14.96
C GLU A 97 6.13 -1.91 -16.28
N TYR A 98 5.31 -1.09 -16.94
CA TYR A 98 5.69 -0.38 -18.17
C TYR A 98 6.92 0.52 -17.98
N MET A 99 7.00 1.27 -16.87
CA MET A 99 8.15 2.12 -16.57
C MET A 99 9.44 1.31 -16.35
N VAL A 100 9.35 0.12 -15.74
CA VAL A 100 10.53 -0.74 -15.54
C VAL A 100 10.93 -1.45 -16.83
N VAL A 101 9.97 -2.03 -17.56
CA VAL A 101 10.24 -2.89 -18.73
C VAL A 101 10.54 -2.07 -19.98
N THR A 102 9.71 -1.06 -20.28
CA THR A 102 9.80 -0.30 -21.53
C THR A 102 10.71 0.92 -21.41
N LEU A 103 10.61 1.67 -20.31
CA LEU A 103 11.45 2.86 -20.10
C LEU A 103 12.80 2.53 -19.44
N GLN A 104 13.04 1.26 -19.10
CA GLN A 104 14.26 0.78 -18.44
C GLN A 104 14.62 1.58 -17.18
N MET A 105 13.62 2.13 -16.48
CA MET A 105 13.83 2.88 -15.25
C MET A 105 14.16 1.93 -14.10
N SER A 106 15.06 2.36 -13.21
CA SER A 106 15.36 1.60 -12.00
C SER A 106 14.08 1.39 -11.17
N THR A 107 13.88 0.16 -10.69
CA THR A 107 12.74 -0.22 -9.84
C THR A 107 12.54 0.77 -8.68
N LYS A 108 13.64 1.21 -8.03
CA LYS A 108 13.59 2.21 -6.96
C LYS A 108 12.84 3.47 -7.39
N TRP A 109 13.27 4.05 -8.51
CA TRP A 109 12.74 5.31 -9.01
C TRP A 109 11.29 5.17 -9.44
N THR A 110 10.95 4.09 -10.15
CA THR A 110 9.57 3.79 -10.54
C THR A 110 8.64 3.68 -9.32
N ARG A 111 9.02 2.88 -8.31
CA ARG A 111 8.21 2.72 -7.09
C ARG A 111 8.07 4.05 -6.33
N THR A 112 9.14 4.83 -6.25
CA THR A 112 9.14 6.12 -5.57
C THR A 112 8.26 7.14 -6.29
N ILE A 113 8.32 7.22 -7.62
CA ILE A 113 7.49 8.13 -8.42
C ILE A 113 6.01 7.75 -8.27
N ILE A 114 5.65 6.49 -8.47
CA ILE A 114 4.25 6.03 -8.38
C ILE A 114 3.68 6.30 -6.98
N ASN A 115 4.43 5.97 -5.93
CA ASN A 115 4.00 6.23 -4.56
C ASN A 115 3.85 7.74 -4.28
N SER A 116 4.83 8.54 -4.72
CA SER A 116 4.84 9.99 -4.49
C SER A 116 3.69 10.69 -5.24
N CYS A 117 3.46 10.32 -6.50
CA CYS A 117 2.32 10.85 -7.25
C CYS A 117 0.99 10.44 -6.62
N GLY A 118 0.82 9.17 -6.24
CA GLY A 118 -0.41 8.69 -5.63
C GLY A 118 -0.72 9.33 -4.27
N LEU A 119 0.22 9.28 -3.32
CA LEU A 119 0.01 9.87 -1.99
C LEU A 119 -0.04 11.41 -2.03
N GLY A 120 0.77 12.05 -2.88
CA GLY A 120 0.77 13.51 -3.01
C GLY A 120 -0.55 14.04 -3.58
N LEU A 121 -1.06 13.43 -4.65
CA LEU A 121 -2.35 13.79 -5.23
C LEU A 121 -3.51 13.42 -4.29
N SER A 122 -3.40 12.31 -3.57
CA SER A 122 -4.40 11.95 -2.54
C SER A 122 -4.42 12.97 -1.40
N ALA A 123 -3.26 13.40 -0.89
CA ALA A 123 -3.18 14.43 0.14
C ALA A 123 -3.87 15.73 -0.29
N LEU A 124 -3.63 16.15 -1.54
CA LEU A 124 -4.25 17.35 -2.11
C LEU A 124 -5.77 17.22 -2.20
N THR A 125 -6.25 16.10 -2.73
CA THR A 125 -7.69 15.86 -2.90
C THR A 125 -8.43 15.68 -1.57
N ILE A 126 -7.82 15.01 -0.59
CA ILE A 126 -8.35 14.90 0.77
C ILE A 126 -8.47 16.29 1.42
N TYR A 127 -7.48 17.16 1.25
CA TYR A 127 -7.53 18.52 1.78
C TYR A 127 -8.70 19.32 1.18
N TYR A 128 -8.92 19.21 -0.14
CA TYR A 128 -10.04 19.89 -0.80
C TYR A 128 -11.42 19.26 -0.54
N MET A 129 -11.48 18.08 0.08
CA MET A 129 -12.75 17.43 0.39
C MET A 129 -13.61 18.29 1.34
N SER A 130 -13.03 19.00 2.30
CA SER A 130 -13.81 19.88 3.17
C SER A 130 -14.41 21.11 2.48
N GLU A 131 -13.98 21.43 1.26
CA GLU A 131 -14.49 22.59 0.49
C GLU A 131 -15.62 22.21 -0.48
N ALA A 132 -15.93 20.91 -0.63
CA ALA A 132 -16.97 20.48 -1.54
C ALA A 132 -18.38 20.79 -0.97
N THR A 133 -19.13 21.63 -1.71
CA THR A 133 -20.49 22.06 -1.33
C THR A 133 -21.59 21.28 -2.04
N THR A 134 -21.28 20.60 -3.14
CA THR A 134 -22.24 19.86 -3.95
C THR A 134 -22.05 18.35 -3.83
N LYS A 135 -23.14 17.60 -3.97
CA LYS A 135 -23.13 16.13 -4.00
C LYS A 135 -22.17 15.57 -5.06
N ALA A 136 -22.24 16.11 -6.28
CA ALA A 136 -21.39 15.66 -7.39
C ALA A 136 -19.91 16.00 -7.12
N GLY A 137 -19.63 17.20 -6.60
CA GLY A 137 -18.28 17.61 -6.21
C GLY A 137 -17.70 16.74 -5.10
N GLY A 138 -18.46 16.47 -4.03
CA GLY A 138 -18.01 15.60 -2.94
C GLY A 138 -17.72 14.17 -3.41
N LEU A 139 -18.61 13.59 -4.23
CA LEU A 139 -18.39 12.26 -4.79
C LEU A 139 -17.16 12.22 -5.70
N PHE A 140 -16.98 13.25 -6.53
CA PHE A 140 -15.82 13.38 -7.40
C PHE A 140 -14.53 13.45 -6.58
N VAL A 141 -14.46 14.34 -5.59
CA VAL A 141 -13.25 14.51 -4.76
C VAL A 141 -12.92 13.27 -3.94
N VAL A 142 -13.93 12.60 -3.35
CA VAL A 142 -13.73 11.32 -2.64
C VAL A 142 -13.24 10.24 -3.59
N THR A 143 -13.85 10.15 -4.78
CA THR A 143 -13.45 9.19 -5.82
C THR A 143 -12.01 9.42 -6.26
N CYS A 144 -11.62 10.67 -6.52
CA CYS A 144 -10.24 11.03 -6.85
C CYS A 144 -9.28 10.68 -5.70
N SER A 145 -9.65 11.01 -4.47
CA SER A 145 -8.83 10.74 -3.27
C SER A 145 -8.51 9.26 -3.14
N LEU A 146 -9.53 8.40 -3.22
CA LEU A 146 -9.39 6.95 -3.14
C LEU A 146 -8.69 6.37 -4.38
N SER A 147 -8.92 6.93 -5.56
CA SER A 147 -8.23 6.50 -6.79
C SER A 147 -6.72 6.76 -6.71
N PHE A 148 -6.31 7.95 -6.26
CA PHE A 148 -4.89 8.26 -6.09
C PHE A 148 -4.24 7.45 -4.97
N LEU A 149 -4.96 7.18 -3.87
CA LEU A 149 -4.55 6.19 -2.87
C LEU A 149 -4.34 4.82 -3.52
N GLY A 150 -5.31 4.33 -4.29
CA GLY A 150 -5.20 3.07 -5.03
C GLY A 150 -3.98 3.02 -5.95
N PHE A 151 -3.74 4.09 -6.71
CA PHE A 151 -2.57 4.21 -7.57
C PHE A 151 -1.25 4.10 -6.78
N SER A 152 -1.16 4.73 -5.60
CA SER A 152 0.03 4.64 -4.73
C SER A 152 0.37 3.21 -4.32
N ARG A 153 -0.65 2.34 -4.21
CA ARG A 153 -0.49 0.92 -3.83
C ARG A 153 0.40 0.16 -4.80
N GLY A 154 0.37 0.50 -6.09
CA GLY A 154 1.27 -0.09 -7.10
C GLY A 154 2.76 0.24 -6.88
N GLY A 155 3.06 1.30 -6.14
CA GLY A 155 4.41 1.71 -5.78
C GLY A 155 4.95 0.98 -4.54
N PHE A 156 4.24 1.03 -3.41
CA PHE A 156 4.79 0.53 -2.14
C PHE A 156 4.52 -0.96 -1.88
N ALA A 157 3.41 -1.53 -2.37
CA ALA A 157 3.05 -2.91 -2.05
C ALA A 157 4.01 -3.92 -2.68
N VAL A 158 4.51 -3.61 -3.88
CA VAL A 158 5.48 -4.45 -4.61
C VAL A 158 6.88 -4.33 -4.01
N ASN A 159 7.17 -3.22 -3.34
CA ASN A 159 8.49 -2.91 -2.78
C ASN A 159 8.97 -3.95 -1.73
N HIS A 160 8.04 -4.68 -1.11
CA HIS A 160 8.39 -5.70 -0.11
C HIS A 160 9.09 -6.90 -0.77
N MET A 161 8.61 -7.28 -1.96
CA MET A 161 9.18 -8.35 -2.79
C MET A 161 10.52 -7.91 -3.40
N ASP A 162 10.66 -6.63 -3.75
CA ASP A 162 11.90 -6.06 -4.30
C ASP A 162 13.04 -6.03 -3.26
N ILE A 163 12.73 -5.75 -1.99
CA ILE A 163 13.73 -5.59 -0.91
C ILE A 163 14.14 -6.92 -0.27
N ALA A 164 13.17 -7.81 -0.02
CA ALA A 164 13.38 -9.04 0.75
C ALA A 164 12.47 -10.17 0.26
N PRO A 165 12.74 -10.77 -0.92
CA PRO A 165 11.88 -11.81 -1.49
C PRO A 165 11.70 -13.03 -0.56
N GLU A 166 12.74 -13.38 0.21
CA GLU A 166 12.71 -14.50 1.16
C GLU A 166 11.89 -14.21 2.43
N TYR A 167 11.72 -12.94 2.81
CA TYR A 167 11.00 -12.53 4.03
C TYR A 167 9.77 -11.65 3.75
N ALA A 168 9.36 -11.55 2.48
CA ALA A 168 8.30 -10.65 2.02
C ALA A 168 6.97 -10.90 2.75
N GLY A 169 6.63 -12.17 3.01
CA GLY A 169 5.42 -12.54 3.75
C GLY A 169 5.40 -12.02 5.19
N VAL A 170 6.55 -12.06 5.88
CA VAL A 170 6.66 -11.55 7.26
C VAL A 170 6.56 -10.04 7.29
N ILE A 171 7.27 -9.35 6.39
CA ILE A 171 7.22 -7.88 6.27
C ILE A 171 5.79 -7.43 5.92
N MET A 172 5.11 -8.13 5.01
CA MET A 172 3.73 -7.85 4.65
C MET A 172 2.76 -8.09 5.81
N GLY A 173 2.98 -9.12 6.63
CA GLY A 173 2.20 -9.36 7.84
C GLY A 173 2.35 -8.24 8.88
N ILE A 174 3.59 -7.81 9.15
CA ILE A 174 3.89 -6.71 10.07
C ILE A 174 3.28 -5.41 9.55
N SER A 175 3.50 -5.09 8.27
CA SER A 175 2.97 -3.87 7.66
C SER A 175 1.44 -3.87 7.67
N ASN A 176 0.80 -5.00 7.35
CA ASN A 176 -0.67 -5.11 7.38
C ASN A 176 -1.22 -4.97 8.80
N THR A 177 -0.56 -5.54 9.80
CA THR A 177 -0.94 -5.36 11.21
C THR A 177 -0.89 -3.88 11.60
N ALA A 178 0.19 -3.17 11.23
CA ALA A 178 0.28 -1.72 11.43
C ALA A 178 -0.86 -0.97 10.70
N GLY A 179 -1.22 -1.40 9.49
CA GLY A 179 -2.35 -0.86 8.73
C GLY A 179 -3.70 -1.07 9.42
N THR A 180 -3.95 -2.25 9.99
CA THR A 180 -5.17 -2.54 10.77
C THR A 180 -5.23 -1.68 12.03
N VAL A 181 -4.11 -1.53 12.75
CA VAL A 181 -4.02 -0.63 13.91
C VAL A 181 -4.31 0.82 13.49
N ALA A 182 -3.78 1.25 12.34
CA ALA A 182 -4.06 2.57 11.77
C ALA A 182 -5.55 2.78 11.52
N GLY A 183 -6.26 1.75 11.05
CA GLY A 183 -7.71 1.80 10.86
C GLY A 183 -8.47 1.98 12.17
N ILE A 184 -8.16 1.15 13.17
CA ILE A 184 -8.85 1.19 14.48
C ILE A 184 -8.58 2.52 15.19
N VAL A 185 -7.29 2.85 15.39
CA VAL A 185 -6.87 4.04 16.11
C VAL A 185 -7.20 5.30 15.32
N GLY A 186 -7.03 5.27 13.99
CA GLY A 186 -7.23 6.45 13.15
C GLY A 186 -8.69 6.85 13.00
N VAL A 187 -9.61 5.88 12.91
CA VAL A 187 -11.05 6.17 12.89
C VAL A 187 -11.48 6.75 14.24
N ALA A 188 -11.03 6.17 15.35
CA ALA A 188 -11.32 6.68 16.70
C ALA A 188 -10.75 8.09 16.92
N PHE A 189 -9.50 8.31 16.53
CA PHE A 189 -8.84 9.62 16.64
C PHE A 189 -9.54 10.68 15.77
N THR A 190 -9.96 10.32 14.56
CA THR A 190 -10.76 11.21 13.70
C THR A 190 -12.08 11.59 14.38
N GLY A 191 -12.76 10.64 15.03
CA GLY A 191 -13.96 10.93 15.82
C GLY A 191 -13.70 11.90 16.95
N TYR A 192 -12.63 11.67 17.71
CA TYR A 192 -12.19 12.59 18.76
C TYR A 192 -11.92 14.00 18.23
N LEU A 193 -11.26 14.14 17.07
CA LEU A 193 -11.02 15.45 16.44
C LEU A 193 -12.32 16.16 16.04
N LEU A 194 -13.33 15.42 15.60
CA LEU A 194 -14.66 15.97 15.29
C LEU A 194 -15.38 16.44 16.56
N ASP A 195 -15.33 15.64 17.63
CA ASP A 195 -16.01 15.93 18.90
C ASP A 195 -15.47 17.21 19.56
N ILE A 196 -14.14 17.35 19.66
CA ILE A 196 -13.51 18.56 20.25
C ILE A 196 -13.79 19.83 19.44
N SER A 197 -14.15 19.69 18.16
CA SER A 197 -14.36 20.80 17.24
C SER A 197 -15.83 21.23 17.15
N GLY A 198 -16.69 20.78 18.08
CA GLY A 198 -18.12 21.07 18.09
C GLY A 198 -18.98 20.03 17.35
N GLY A 199 -18.44 18.84 17.10
CA GLY A 199 -19.13 17.68 16.53
C GLY A 199 -19.14 17.65 15.00
N ALA A 200 -19.72 16.57 14.45
CA ALA A 200 -19.75 16.29 13.00
C ALA A 200 -20.49 17.35 12.17
N SER A 201 -21.25 18.25 12.79
CA SER A 201 -21.93 19.36 12.09
C SER A 201 -21.02 20.57 11.85
N ALA A 202 -19.88 20.67 12.54
CA ALA A 202 -18.95 21.78 12.41
C ALA A 202 -17.94 21.54 11.29
N ILE A 203 -17.93 22.43 10.28
CA ILE A 203 -16.98 22.32 9.15
C ILE A 203 -15.51 22.40 9.61
N HIS A 204 -15.24 23.10 10.71
CA HIS A 204 -13.90 23.22 11.30
C HIS A 204 -13.37 21.85 11.75
N GLY A 205 -14.22 20.98 12.31
CA GLY A 205 -13.82 19.63 12.69
C GLY A 205 -13.41 18.79 11.49
N TRP A 206 -14.17 18.89 10.39
CA TRP A 206 -13.83 18.20 9.15
C TRP A 206 -12.53 18.71 8.53
N LYS A 207 -12.31 20.03 8.54
CA LYS A 207 -11.03 20.63 8.10
C LYS A 207 -9.85 20.11 8.91
N LEU A 208 -10.01 19.99 10.23
CA LEU A 208 -8.97 19.46 11.12
C LEU A 208 -8.70 17.96 10.86
N ALA A 209 -9.76 17.15 10.82
CA ALA A 209 -9.68 15.71 10.59
C ALA A 209 -9.08 15.36 9.22
N LEU A 210 -9.62 15.96 8.15
CA LEU A 210 -9.14 15.72 6.78
C LEU A 210 -7.78 16.39 6.54
N GLY A 211 -7.53 17.54 7.16
CA GLY A 211 -6.21 18.18 7.18
C GLY A 211 -5.16 17.27 7.81
N PHE A 212 -5.46 16.65 8.95
CA PHE A 212 -4.58 15.67 9.58
C PHE A 212 -4.31 14.47 8.65
N ALA A 213 -5.36 13.89 8.05
CA ALA A 213 -5.21 12.80 7.07
C ALA A 213 -4.33 13.22 5.88
N SER A 214 -4.50 14.45 5.36
CA SER A 214 -3.68 15.00 4.29
C SER A 214 -2.20 15.14 4.71
N THR A 215 -1.92 15.71 5.88
CA THR A 215 -0.55 15.83 6.40
C THR A 215 0.10 14.47 6.61
N LEU A 216 -0.67 13.47 7.04
CA LEU A 216 -0.18 12.10 7.21
C LEU A 216 0.20 11.47 5.86
N ASN A 217 -0.57 11.72 4.80
CA ASN A 217 -0.22 11.30 3.43
C ASN A 217 1.07 11.93 2.93
N ILE A 218 1.27 13.23 3.18
CA ILE A 218 2.53 13.91 2.86
C ILE A 218 3.69 13.34 3.69
N PHE A 219 3.48 13.07 4.97
CA PHE A 219 4.50 12.45 5.83
C PHE A 219 4.92 11.08 5.30
N GLY A 220 3.96 10.21 4.96
CA GLY A 220 4.22 8.90 4.35
C GLY A 220 5.00 9.02 3.05
N LEU A 221 4.63 9.99 2.20
CA LEU A 221 5.34 10.32 0.96
C LEU A 221 6.80 10.71 1.23
N VAL A 222 7.05 11.64 2.17
CA VAL A 222 8.41 12.12 2.48
C VAL A 222 9.28 10.99 3.03
N VAL A 223 8.75 10.20 3.97
CA VAL A 223 9.46 9.04 4.55
C VAL A 223 9.80 8.03 3.46
N PHE A 224 8.85 7.72 2.57
CA PHE A 224 9.10 6.79 1.48
C PHE A 224 10.14 7.35 0.50
N HIS A 225 10.07 8.63 0.15
CA HIS A 225 11.02 9.26 -0.77
C HIS A 225 12.47 9.23 -0.24
N ILE A 226 12.64 9.48 1.06
CA ILE A 226 13.97 9.50 1.71
C ILE A 226 14.53 8.07 1.87
N TYR A 227 13.69 7.13 2.31
CA TYR A 227 14.15 5.81 2.77
C TYR A 227 13.89 4.66 1.80
N SER A 228 13.23 4.89 0.66
CA SER A 228 13.03 3.84 -0.34
C SER A 228 14.37 3.34 -0.89
N LYS A 229 14.48 2.01 -0.98
CA LYS A 229 15.59 1.31 -1.62
C LYS A 229 14.97 0.31 -2.60
N GLY A 230 15.49 0.23 -3.82
CA GLY A 230 15.02 -0.71 -4.85
C GLY A 230 16.05 -1.78 -5.23
N HIS A 231 16.99 -2.06 -4.33
CA HIS A 231 17.95 -3.16 -4.46
C HIS A 231 17.77 -4.13 -3.29
N ARG A 232 18.02 -5.42 -3.53
CA ARG A 232 17.90 -6.48 -2.52
C ARG A 232 18.84 -6.19 -1.34
N ILE A 233 18.32 -6.17 -0.12
CA ILE A 233 19.11 -5.90 1.10
C ILE A 233 19.46 -7.21 1.81
N PHE A 234 18.69 -8.26 1.57
CA PHE A 234 18.91 -9.61 2.11
C PHE A 234 19.31 -10.52 0.96
N GLN A 235 20.60 -10.88 0.92
CA GLN A 235 21.13 -11.89 0.02
C GLN A 235 21.84 -12.91 0.89
N LYS A 236 21.53 -14.21 0.72
CA LYS A 236 22.38 -15.28 1.24
C LYS A 236 23.80 -15.02 0.75
N ALA A 237 24.79 -15.09 1.65
CA ALA A 237 26.17 -15.25 1.22
C ALA A 237 26.19 -16.52 0.37
N THR A 238 26.35 -16.38 -0.94
CA THR A 238 26.68 -17.51 -1.80
C THR A 238 28.02 -18.03 -1.30
N GLU A 239 28.00 -19.20 -0.68
CA GLU A 239 29.19 -19.91 -0.22
C GLU A 239 30.18 -20.02 -1.37
N SER A 240 31.37 -19.46 -1.17
CA SER A 240 32.55 -19.59 -2.03
C SER A 240 33.27 -20.90 -1.75
#